data_AF-A0A953P356-F1
#
_entry.id   AF-A0A953P356-F1
#
_cell.length_a   1.000
_cell.length_b   1.000
_cell.length_c   1.000
_cell.angle_alpha   90.00
_cell.angle_beta   90.00
_cell.angle_gamma   90.00
#
_symmetry.space_group_name_H-M   'P 1'
#
loop_
_entity.id
_entity.type
_entity.pdbx_description
1 polymer ?
#
loop_
_entity_poly.entity_id
_entity_poly.type
_entity_poly.pdbx_seq_one_letter_code
_entity_poly.pdbx_strand_id
1 'polypeptide(L)'
;MFSPSGQGDHSTVRIVFTLTSSVREDYRAEDFLHSIAGRIMACHENDKKAQQVGYINASLAQFGHALDHGICADQLGDGLAGGIAEYWERLFDVENGRWKAALQDEFEVVERDLLIIDCIEIYPQFRGQGLGLATVERTIDTLGAGCGLVACKPWPLQFTPAFAKDRRKMQRLRSPNTDEMTSLRKLQRYWSRAGFWPFGESGIYVMSTSQRQ
;
A
#
# COMPACT_ATOMS: atom_id res chain seq x y z
N MET A 1 48.09 4.51 -13.91
CA MET A 1 47.06 5.52 -14.17
C MET A 1 45.83 4.77 -14.68
N PHE A 2 45.00 4.29 -13.76
CA PHE A 2 43.77 3.56 -14.09
C PHE A 2 42.65 4.58 -14.18
N SER A 3 42.08 4.76 -15.38
CA SER A 3 40.83 5.48 -15.56
C SER A 3 39.69 4.61 -15.03
N PRO A 4 38.81 5.12 -14.14
CA PRO A 4 37.58 4.43 -13.81
C PRO A 4 36.57 4.70 -14.94
N SER A 5 36.37 3.68 -15.77
CA SER A 5 35.28 3.59 -16.73
C SER A 5 33.97 3.26 -15.99
N GLY A 6 32.94 4.07 -16.25
CA GLY A 6 31.54 3.73 -15.95
C GLY A 6 30.91 4.61 -14.86
N GLN A 7 30.64 5.88 -15.21
CA GLN A 7 29.64 6.69 -14.50
C GLN A 7 28.32 5.91 -14.48
N GLY A 8 27.78 5.71 -13.29
CA GLY A 8 26.48 5.08 -13.10
C GLY A 8 25.41 5.91 -13.78
N ASP A 9 24.60 5.24 -14.58
CA ASP A 9 23.42 5.83 -15.21
C ASP A 9 22.45 6.29 -14.13
N HIS A 10 22.41 7.60 -13.84
CA HIS A 10 21.57 8.13 -12.78
C HIS A 10 20.12 8.25 -13.27
N SER A 11 19.40 7.13 -13.26
CA SER A 11 17.95 7.15 -13.46
C SER A 11 17.28 7.86 -12.28
N THR A 12 16.53 8.92 -12.56
CA THR A 12 15.69 9.59 -11.55
C THR A 12 14.31 8.92 -11.54
N VAL A 13 13.85 8.52 -10.36
CA VAL A 13 12.56 7.87 -10.16
C VAL A 13 11.66 8.79 -9.35
N ARG A 14 10.44 9.00 -9.83
CA ARG A 14 9.41 9.77 -9.13
C ARG A 14 8.10 9.01 -9.11
N ILE A 15 7.28 9.28 -8.10
CA ILE A 15 5.91 8.80 -8.02
C ILE A 15 4.95 9.99 -8.13
N VAL A 16 3.88 9.81 -8.91
CA VAL A 16 2.79 10.79 -9.03
C VAL A 16 1.55 10.17 -8.42
N PHE A 17 1.06 10.77 -7.33
CA PHE A 17 -0.18 10.36 -6.68
C PHE A 17 -1.36 11.17 -7.23
N THR A 18 -2.46 10.47 -7.51
CA THR A 18 -3.77 11.05 -7.77
C THR A 18 -4.72 10.58 -6.68
N LEU A 19 -5.36 11.53 -6.02
CA LEU A 19 -6.43 11.32 -5.05
C LEU A 19 -7.60 12.21 -5.44
N THR A 20 -8.80 11.69 -5.31
CA THR A 20 -10.05 12.42 -5.55
C THR A 20 -10.90 12.31 -4.31
N SER A 21 -11.47 13.43 -3.88
CA SER A 21 -12.42 13.48 -2.77
C SER A 21 -13.67 14.26 -3.17
N SER A 22 -14.78 13.97 -2.51
CA SER A 22 -16.04 14.69 -2.74
C SER A 22 -16.00 16.05 -2.04
N VAL A 23 -16.64 17.05 -2.66
CA VAL A 23 -16.87 18.35 -2.04
C VAL A 23 -18.38 18.47 -1.77
N ARG A 24 -18.77 18.53 -0.50
CA ARG A 24 -20.16 18.66 -0.05
C ARG A 24 -20.21 19.37 1.31
N GLU A 25 -21.38 19.91 1.66
CA GLU A 25 -21.59 20.64 2.93
C GLU A 25 -21.65 19.70 4.15
N ASP A 26 -22.28 18.52 3.99
CA ASP A 26 -22.40 17.51 5.05
C ASP A 26 -21.47 16.33 4.82
N TYR A 27 -20.54 16.10 5.76
CA TYR A 27 -19.61 14.97 5.71
C TYR A 27 -20.32 13.63 5.92
N ARG A 28 -19.91 12.62 5.16
CA ARG A 28 -20.30 11.21 5.32
C ARG A 28 -19.07 10.34 5.58
N ALA A 29 -19.28 9.14 6.10
CA ALA A 29 -18.22 8.16 6.32
C ALA A 29 -17.33 7.94 5.07
N GLU A 30 -17.96 7.88 3.89
CA GLU A 30 -17.28 7.71 2.60
C GLU A 30 -16.26 8.82 2.30
N ASP A 31 -16.47 10.04 2.80
CA ASP A 31 -15.62 11.20 2.49
C ASP A 31 -14.24 11.11 3.19
N PHE A 32 -14.10 10.21 4.17
CA PHE A 32 -12.86 9.93 4.89
C PHE A 32 -12.13 8.68 4.35
N LEU A 33 -12.64 8.09 3.26
CA LEU A 33 -12.03 6.95 2.58
C LEU A 33 -11.51 7.41 1.21
N HIS A 34 -10.20 7.42 1.06
CA HIS A 34 -9.57 7.92 -0.16
C HIS A 34 -8.88 6.80 -0.92
N SER A 35 -9.30 6.57 -2.15
CA SER A 35 -8.54 5.75 -3.10
C SER A 35 -7.42 6.57 -3.73
N ILE A 36 -6.21 6.04 -3.68
CA ILE A 36 -4.99 6.68 -4.17
C ILE A 36 -4.42 5.83 -5.32
N ALA A 37 -4.23 6.47 -6.47
CA ALA A 37 -3.53 5.89 -7.60
C ALA A 37 -2.14 6.52 -7.75
N GLY A 38 -1.09 5.72 -7.57
CA GLY A 38 0.31 6.12 -7.71
C GLY A 38 0.93 5.60 -9.01
N ARG A 39 1.40 6.49 -9.88
CA ARG A 39 2.14 6.13 -11.10
C ARG A 39 3.64 6.28 -10.86
N ILE A 40 4.39 5.20 -11.07
CA ILE A 40 5.85 5.21 -10.90
C ILE A 40 6.50 5.55 -12.23
N MET A 41 7.23 6.65 -12.28
CA MET A 41 7.84 7.20 -13.48
C MET A 41 9.36 7.21 -13.32
N ALA A 42 10.08 6.71 -14.32
CA ALA A 42 11.53 6.81 -14.39
C ALA A 42 11.96 7.66 -15.59
N CYS A 43 12.95 8.53 -15.37
CA CYS A 43 13.65 9.25 -16.42
C CYS A 43 15.09 8.74 -16.49
N HIS A 44 15.53 8.41 -17.70
CA HIS A 44 16.93 8.14 -17.99
C HIS A 44 17.58 9.45 -18.45
N GLU A 45 18.84 9.73 -18.12
CA GLU A 45 19.46 11.03 -18.46
C GLU A 45 19.45 11.33 -19.97
N ASN A 46 19.53 10.30 -20.81
CA ASN A 46 19.51 10.41 -22.27
C ASN A 46 18.09 10.50 -22.85
N ASP A 47 17.04 10.29 -22.05
CA ASP A 47 15.67 10.21 -22.52
C ASP A 47 14.86 11.40 -22.00
N LYS A 48 14.36 12.24 -22.92
CA LYS A 48 13.61 13.46 -22.56
C LYS A 48 12.23 13.16 -21.98
N LYS A 49 11.75 11.92 -22.03
CA LYS A 49 10.42 11.54 -21.60
C LYS A 49 10.47 10.53 -20.45
N ALA A 50 9.80 10.88 -19.36
CA ALA A 50 9.55 9.98 -18.25
C ALA A 50 8.70 8.79 -18.74
N GLN A 51 9.20 7.57 -18.58
CA GLN A 51 8.44 6.36 -18.86
C GLN A 51 7.81 5.81 -17.59
N GLN A 52 6.60 5.25 -17.70
CA GLN A 52 5.97 4.58 -16.58
C GLN A 52 6.60 3.19 -16.42
N VAL A 53 7.11 2.92 -15.22
CA VAL A 53 7.82 1.68 -14.88
C VAL A 53 7.01 0.77 -13.95
N GLY A 54 5.88 1.28 -13.44
CA GLY A 54 5.00 0.55 -12.56
C GLY A 54 3.85 1.41 -12.03
N TYR A 55 3.13 0.88 -11.05
CA TYR A 55 2.12 1.61 -10.31
C TYR A 55 1.97 1.04 -8.89
N ILE A 56 1.38 1.83 -8.01
CA ILE A 56 0.92 1.45 -6.68
C ILE A 56 -0.50 1.96 -6.50
N ASN A 57 -1.37 1.14 -5.93
CA ASN A 57 -2.68 1.57 -5.44
C ASN A 57 -2.66 1.47 -3.93
N ALA A 58 -3.22 2.48 -3.28
CA ALA A 58 -3.37 2.54 -1.85
C ALA A 58 -4.74 3.10 -1.49
N SER A 59 -5.18 2.82 -0.27
CA SER A 59 -6.39 3.38 0.31
C SER A 59 -6.04 4.04 1.63
N LEU A 60 -6.46 5.28 1.85
CA LEU A 60 -6.30 6.00 3.11
C LEU A 60 -7.64 6.10 3.80
N ALA A 61 -7.76 5.50 4.99
CA ALA A 61 -8.94 5.59 5.82
C ALA A 61 -8.67 6.49 7.03
N GLN A 62 -9.30 7.66 7.05
CA GLN A 62 -9.07 8.70 8.07
C GLN A 62 -10.08 8.60 9.21
N PHE A 63 -10.10 7.45 9.90
CA PHE A 63 -11.11 7.17 10.93
C PHE A 63 -11.02 8.10 12.14
N GLY A 64 -9.82 8.52 12.54
CA GLY A 64 -9.66 9.51 13.60
C GLY A 64 -10.34 10.82 13.21
N HIS A 65 -10.07 11.29 12.00
CA HIS A 65 -10.65 12.51 11.47
C HIS A 65 -12.18 12.42 11.32
N ALA A 66 -12.71 11.26 10.95
CA ALA A 66 -14.16 11.03 10.84
C ALA A 66 -14.86 11.11 12.20
N LEU A 67 -14.29 10.48 13.24
CA LEU A 67 -14.80 10.54 14.60
C LEU A 67 -14.78 11.97 15.15
N ASP A 68 -13.74 12.73 14.83
CA ASP A 68 -13.63 14.14 15.23
C ASP A 68 -14.68 15.03 14.54
N HIS A 69 -15.24 14.59 13.40
CA HIS A 69 -16.37 15.21 12.71
C HIS A 69 -17.74 14.62 13.11
N GLY A 70 -17.79 13.82 14.18
CA GLY A 70 -19.04 13.28 14.73
C GLY A 70 -19.61 12.07 14.00
N ILE A 71 -18.87 11.48 13.05
CA ILE A 71 -19.26 10.22 12.41
C ILE A 71 -19.00 9.08 13.41
N CYS A 72 -20.03 8.33 13.79
CA CYS A 72 -19.87 7.22 14.75
C CYS A 72 -19.28 5.96 14.10
N ALA A 73 -18.82 5.01 14.92
CA ALA A 73 -18.21 3.77 14.46
C ALA A 73 -19.15 2.91 13.57
N ASP A 74 -20.43 2.85 13.91
CA ASP A 74 -21.44 2.14 13.09
C ASP A 74 -21.56 2.75 11.69
N GLN A 75 -21.65 4.09 11.61
CA GLN A 75 -21.71 4.81 10.34
C GLN A 75 -20.44 4.63 9.51
N LEU A 76 -19.27 4.58 10.16
CA LEU A 76 -18.01 4.27 9.50
C LEU A 76 -18.07 2.89 8.86
N GLY A 77 -18.48 1.87 9.63
CA GLY A 77 -18.62 0.50 9.15
C GLY A 77 -19.56 0.37 7.95
N ASP A 78 -20.75 0.98 8.02
CA ASP A 78 -21.75 0.97 6.94
C ASP A 78 -21.27 1.64 5.66
N GLY A 79 -20.39 2.65 5.77
CA GLY A 79 -19.79 3.37 4.65
C GLY A 79 -18.65 2.62 3.95
N LEU A 80 -18.17 1.51 4.50
CA LEU A 80 -17.05 0.76 3.93
C LEU A 80 -17.50 -0.10 2.75
N ALA A 81 -16.80 0.03 1.63
CA ALA A 81 -16.98 -0.83 0.47
C ALA A 81 -15.72 -1.63 0.16
N GLY A 82 -15.93 -2.81 -0.44
CA GLY A 82 -14.85 -3.62 -1.00
C GLY A 82 -13.86 -4.14 0.03
N GLY A 83 -12.56 -4.05 -0.30
CA GLY A 83 -11.49 -4.64 0.52
C GLY A 83 -11.28 -3.98 1.88
N ILE A 84 -11.71 -2.73 2.07
CA ILE A 84 -11.49 -1.95 3.30
C ILE A 84 -12.29 -2.53 4.47
N ALA A 85 -13.49 -3.06 4.22
CA ALA A 85 -14.35 -3.67 5.25
C ALA A 85 -13.63 -4.81 6.01
N GLU A 86 -12.83 -5.62 5.32
CA GLU A 86 -12.03 -6.67 5.96
C GLU A 86 -11.04 -6.08 6.97
N TYR A 87 -10.36 -4.98 6.64
CA TYR A 87 -9.41 -4.33 7.55
C TYR A 87 -10.13 -3.73 8.76
N TRP A 88 -11.31 -3.15 8.58
CA TRP A 88 -12.13 -2.64 9.66
C TRP A 88 -12.50 -3.73 10.67
N GLU A 89 -13.13 -4.81 10.20
CA GLU A 89 -13.55 -5.93 11.05
C GLU A 89 -12.37 -6.61 11.76
N ARG A 90 -11.20 -6.65 11.11
CA ARG A 90 -10.03 -7.37 11.63
C ARG A 90 -9.17 -6.52 12.56
N LEU A 91 -9.01 -5.23 12.29
CA LEU A 91 -8.09 -4.36 13.01
C LEU A 91 -8.78 -3.45 14.03
N PHE A 92 -10.07 -3.15 13.87
CA PHE A 92 -10.80 -2.25 14.74
C PHE A 92 -11.82 -2.98 15.61
N ASP A 93 -12.08 -2.40 16.77
CA ASP A 93 -13.28 -2.65 17.55
C ASP A 93 -14.43 -1.87 16.91
N VAL A 94 -15.36 -2.61 16.31
CA VAL A 94 -16.46 -2.05 15.52
C VAL A 94 -17.44 -1.23 16.37
N GLU A 95 -17.49 -1.45 17.69
CA GLU A 95 -18.42 -0.74 18.58
C GLU A 95 -17.95 0.68 18.87
N ASN A 96 -16.63 0.90 18.95
CA ASN A 96 -16.06 2.17 19.40
C ASN A 96 -15.07 2.80 18.42
N GLY A 97 -14.75 2.12 17.31
CA GLY A 97 -13.88 2.61 16.24
C GLY A 97 -12.42 2.77 16.65
N ARG A 98 -12.00 2.11 17.74
CA ARG A 98 -10.59 2.07 18.17
C ARG A 98 -9.90 0.84 17.59
N TRP A 99 -8.57 0.85 17.59
CA TRP A 99 -7.80 -0.36 17.34
C TRP A 99 -8.16 -1.44 18.36
N LYS A 100 -8.15 -2.70 17.93
CA LYS A 100 -8.25 -3.82 18.88
C LYS A 100 -7.07 -3.78 19.85
N ALA A 101 -7.33 -4.11 21.12
CA ALA A 101 -6.32 -4.08 22.18
C ALA A 101 -5.02 -4.81 21.80
N ALA A 102 -5.11 -5.98 21.16
CA ALA A 102 -3.95 -6.74 20.71
C ALA A 102 -3.03 -5.94 19.75
N LEU A 103 -3.58 -5.09 18.88
CA LEU A 103 -2.78 -4.21 18.01
C LEU A 103 -2.16 -3.05 18.79
N GLN A 104 -2.91 -2.47 19.72
CA GLN A 104 -2.40 -1.36 20.54
C GLN A 104 -1.21 -1.82 21.39
N ASP A 105 -1.31 -3.00 21.98
CA ASP A 105 -0.28 -3.56 22.84
C ASP A 105 0.97 -4.00 22.05
N GLU A 106 0.79 -4.62 20.87
CA GLU A 106 1.90 -5.14 20.07
C GLU A 106 2.62 -4.05 19.25
N PHE A 107 1.88 -3.05 18.76
CA PHE A 107 2.40 -2.05 17.81
C PHE A 107 2.44 -0.61 18.37
N GLU A 108 2.07 -0.41 19.64
CA GLU A 108 2.07 0.88 20.34
C GLU A 108 1.37 2.00 19.54
N VAL A 109 0.20 1.67 18.99
CA VAL A 109 -0.51 2.54 18.04
C VAL A 109 -1.32 3.61 18.76
N VAL A 110 -1.04 4.87 18.45
CA VAL A 110 -1.76 6.03 19.00
C VAL A 110 -2.81 6.56 18.03
N GLU A 111 -2.40 6.85 16.80
CA GLU A 111 -3.28 7.45 15.79
C GLU A 111 -4.26 6.45 15.20
N ARG A 112 -5.46 6.89 14.83
CA ARG A 112 -6.56 6.01 14.39
C ARG A 112 -6.65 5.81 12.87
N ASP A 113 -5.91 6.60 12.11
CA ASP A 113 -5.96 6.53 10.66
C ASP A 113 -5.13 5.34 10.14
N LEU A 114 -5.58 4.79 9.01
CA LEU A 114 -5.01 3.60 8.40
C LEU A 114 -4.63 3.87 6.94
N LEU A 115 -3.36 3.64 6.59
CA LEU A 115 -2.93 3.55 5.20
C LEU A 115 -2.87 2.09 4.76
N ILE A 116 -3.58 1.72 3.69
CA ILE A 116 -3.59 0.37 3.13
C ILE A 116 -2.83 0.38 1.80
N ILE A 117 -1.83 -0.47 1.65
CA ILE A 117 -1.17 -0.71 0.36
C ILE A 117 -1.89 -1.86 -0.35
N ASP A 118 -2.80 -1.53 -1.25
CA ASP A 118 -3.67 -2.50 -1.94
C ASP A 118 -2.90 -3.33 -2.96
N CYS A 119 -2.02 -2.69 -3.74
CA CYS A 119 -1.31 -3.34 -4.83
C CYS A 119 -0.09 -2.55 -5.23
N ILE A 120 1.02 -3.24 -5.51
CA ILE A 120 2.17 -2.65 -6.20
C ILE A 120 2.60 -3.57 -7.35
N GLU A 121 2.76 -3.00 -8.54
CA GLU A 121 3.27 -3.71 -9.72
C GLU A 121 4.44 -2.90 -10.31
N ILE A 122 5.62 -3.53 -10.34
CA ILE A 122 6.74 -3.07 -11.18
C ILE A 122 6.70 -3.88 -12.48
N TYR A 123 6.80 -3.21 -13.63
CA TYR A 123 6.77 -3.89 -14.92
C TYR A 123 8.00 -4.81 -15.07
N PRO A 124 7.87 -5.97 -15.73
CA PRO A 124 8.89 -7.01 -15.75
C PRO A 124 10.31 -6.54 -16.02
N GLN A 125 10.49 -5.66 -17.01
CA GLN A 125 11.79 -5.14 -17.43
C GLN A 125 12.48 -4.22 -16.42
N PHE A 126 11.76 -3.74 -15.39
CA PHE A 126 12.29 -2.87 -14.33
C PHE A 126 12.34 -3.56 -12.96
N ARG A 127 12.04 -4.87 -12.88
CA ARG A 127 12.11 -5.64 -11.62
C ARG A 127 13.57 -5.90 -11.20
N GLY A 128 13.77 -6.24 -9.93
CA GLY A 128 15.10 -6.58 -9.39
C GLY A 128 15.97 -5.39 -8.99
N GLN A 129 15.49 -4.16 -9.19
CA GLN A 129 16.25 -2.92 -8.92
C GLN A 129 15.83 -2.22 -7.61
N GLY A 130 15.08 -2.89 -6.73
CA GLY A 130 14.61 -2.32 -5.47
C GLY A 130 13.49 -1.26 -5.59
N LEU A 131 13.07 -0.89 -6.81
CA LEU A 131 12.06 0.15 -7.06
C LEU A 131 10.74 -0.06 -6.31
N GLY A 132 10.30 -1.31 -6.17
CA GLY A 132 9.07 -1.62 -5.43
C GLY A 132 9.15 -1.16 -3.97
N LEU A 133 10.26 -1.45 -3.30
CA LEU A 133 10.42 -1.17 -1.87
C LEU A 133 10.55 0.33 -1.66
N ALA A 134 11.41 0.98 -2.46
CA ALA A 134 11.57 2.43 -2.44
C ALA A 134 10.25 3.17 -2.74
N THR A 135 9.39 2.59 -3.58
CA THR A 135 8.05 3.16 -3.85
C THR A 135 7.13 3.03 -2.64
N VAL A 136 7.10 1.87 -1.98
CA VAL A 136 6.31 1.67 -0.75
C VAL A 136 6.77 2.62 0.34
N GLU A 137 8.08 2.68 0.61
CA GLU A 137 8.67 3.59 1.60
C GLU A 137 8.28 5.05 1.32
N ARG A 138 8.47 5.51 0.06
CA ARG A 138 8.08 6.86 -0.34
C ARG A 138 6.58 7.13 -0.21
N THR A 139 5.75 6.12 -0.47
CA THR A 139 4.29 6.23 -0.32
C THR A 139 3.93 6.41 1.14
N ILE A 140 4.55 5.65 2.03
CA ILE A 140 4.33 5.77 3.48
C ILE A 140 4.86 7.12 3.98
N ASP A 141 6.03 7.58 3.53
CA ASP A 141 6.56 8.91 3.88
C ASP A 141 5.61 10.04 3.49
N THR A 142 4.93 9.89 2.35
CA THR A 142 4.11 10.95 1.77
C THR A 142 2.68 10.94 2.31
N LEU A 143 2.12 9.75 2.55
CA LEU A 143 0.68 9.56 2.81
C LEU A 143 0.40 8.88 4.16
N GLY A 144 1.42 8.37 4.84
CA GLY A 144 1.29 7.71 6.14
C GLY A 144 1.36 8.67 7.31
N ALA A 145 1.61 9.96 7.07
CA ALA A 145 1.57 10.98 8.12
C ALA A 145 0.15 11.06 8.71
N GLY A 146 0.04 10.97 10.04
CA GLY A 146 -1.24 10.91 10.74
C GLY A 146 -1.86 9.51 10.82
N CYS A 147 -1.35 8.52 10.07
CA CYS A 147 -1.76 7.13 10.24
C CYS A 147 -1.07 6.52 11.46
N GLY A 148 -1.78 5.69 12.21
CA GLY A 148 -1.18 4.87 13.27
C GLY A 148 -0.55 3.60 12.72
N LEU A 149 -1.22 3.00 11.72
CA LEU A 149 -0.76 1.80 11.05
C LEU A 149 -0.71 2.00 9.53
N VAL A 150 0.20 1.26 8.92
CA VAL A 150 0.14 0.90 7.51
C VAL A 150 -0.16 -0.58 7.42
N ALA A 151 -1.11 -0.98 6.58
CA ALA A 151 -1.47 -2.39 6.39
C ALA A 151 -1.36 -2.81 4.92
N CYS A 152 -1.18 -4.11 4.70
CA CYS A 152 -1.35 -4.74 3.41
C CYS A 152 -1.76 -6.21 3.58
N LYS A 153 -2.27 -6.83 2.52
CA LYS A 153 -2.50 -8.27 2.47
C LYS A 153 -1.64 -8.87 1.37
N PRO A 154 -0.45 -9.41 1.71
CA PRO A 154 0.47 -9.95 0.72
C PRO A 154 -0.18 -11.04 -0.13
N TRP A 155 -0.42 -10.75 -1.41
CA TRP A 155 -0.92 -11.73 -2.36
C TRP A 155 -0.18 -11.63 -3.70
N PRO A 156 0.34 -12.73 -4.27
CA PRO A 156 1.00 -12.67 -5.56
C PRO A 156 -0.02 -12.40 -6.68
N LEU A 157 0.13 -11.25 -7.35
CA LEU A 157 -0.85 -10.74 -8.31
C LEU A 157 -1.17 -11.73 -9.44
N GLN A 158 -0.21 -12.56 -9.85
CA GLN A 158 -0.41 -13.57 -10.90
C GLN A 158 -1.45 -14.64 -10.55
N PHE A 159 -1.79 -14.81 -9.26
CA PHE A 159 -2.82 -15.72 -8.77
C PHE A 159 -4.11 -14.98 -8.37
N THR A 160 -4.22 -13.67 -8.60
CA THR A 160 -5.46 -12.92 -8.33
C THR A 160 -6.52 -13.26 -9.38
N PRO A 161 -7.70 -13.80 -9.00
CA PRO A 161 -8.74 -14.21 -9.95
C PRO A 161 -9.22 -13.08 -10.87
N ALA A 162 -9.25 -11.84 -10.36
CA ALA A 162 -9.62 -10.66 -11.14
C ALA A 162 -8.69 -10.41 -12.34
N PHE A 163 -7.42 -10.82 -12.26
CA PHE A 163 -6.45 -10.64 -13.35
C PHE A 163 -6.44 -11.80 -14.33
N ALA A 164 -7.00 -12.97 -13.97
CA ALA A 164 -7.07 -14.12 -14.86
C ALA A 164 -7.82 -13.83 -16.17
N LYS A 165 -8.76 -12.87 -16.15
CA LYS A 165 -9.53 -12.43 -17.33
C LYS A 165 -8.79 -11.44 -18.23
N ASP A 166 -7.73 -10.80 -17.74
CA ASP A 166 -6.91 -9.86 -18.52
C ASP A 166 -5.65 -10.55 -19.06
N ARG A 167 -5.70 -10.96 -20.32
CA ARG A 167 -4.61 -11.68 -21.00
C ARG A 167 -3.30 -10.87 -21.05
N ARG A 168 -3.37 -9.55 -21.20
CA ARG A 168 -2.17 -8.69 -21.25
C ARG A 168 -1.55 -8.58 -19.86
N LYS A 169 -2.38 -8.36 -18.84
CA LYS A 169 -1.92 -8.30 -17.45
C LYS A 169 -1.33 -9.64 -16.99
N MET A 170 -1.97 -10.76 -17.34
CA MET A 170 -1.41 -12.10 -17.07
C MET A 170 -0.05 -12.32 -17.74
N GLN A 171 0.16 -11.85 -18.96
CA GLN A 171 1.48 -11.94 -19.60
C GLN A 171 2.56 -11.14 -18.85
N ARG A 172 2.23 -9.96 -18.31
CA ARG A 172 3.17 -9.16 -17.50
C ARG A 172 3.44 -9.77 -16.12
N LEU A 173 2.45 -10.42 -15.52
CA LEU A 173 2.55 -10.98 -14.17
C LEU A 173 3.17 -12.37 -14.14
N ARG A 174 3.18 -13.09 -15.28
CA ARG A 174 3.79 -14.41 -15.40
C ARG A 174 5.26 -14.38 -14.98
N SER A 175 5.58 -15.18 -13.97
CA SER A 175 6.94 -15.62 -13.67
C SER A 175 7.06 -17.10 -14.07
N PRO A 176 8.02 -17.47 -14.92
CA PRO A 176 8.25 -18.87 -15.26
C PRO A 176 8.52 -19.70 -14.00
N ASN A 177 7.93 -20.89 -13.91
CA ASN A 177 8.28 -21.95 -12.94
C ASN A 177 8.20 -21.59 -11.46
N THR A 178 7.21 -20.80 -11.03
CA THR A 178 6.98 -20.57 -9.59
C THR A 178 5.54 -20.93 -9.24
N ASP A 179 5.37 -21.82 -8.26
CA ASP A 179 4.06 -22.15 -7.69
C ASP A 179 3.56 -21.03 -6.76
N GLU A 180 2.28 -21.10 -6.38
CA GLU A 180 1.61 -20.10 -5.55
C GLU A 180 2.26 -19.95 -4.18
N MET A 181 2.54 -21.06 -3.50
CA MET A 181 3.11 -21.06 -2.16
C MET A 181 4.51 -20.46 -2.14
N THR A 182 5.36 -20.81 -3.11
CA THR A 182 6.70 -20.20 -3.25
C THR A 182 6.62 -18.71 -3.53
N SER A 183 5.66 -18.28 -4.37
CA SER A 183 5.45 -16.85 -4.67
C SER A 183 4.97 -16.08 -3.44
N LEU A 184 4.05 -16.67 -2.68
CA LEU A 184 3.54 -16.08 -1.43
C LEU A 184 4.64 -15.93 -0.39
N ARG A 185 5.45 -16.97 -0.16
CA ARG A 185 6.58 -16.90 0.80
C ARG A 185 7.61 -15.84 0.41
N LYS A 186 7.91 -15.70 -0.88
CA LYS A 186 8.80 -14.63 -1.37
C LYS A 186 8.20 -13.25 -1.09
N LEU A 187 6.90 -13.09 -1.29
CA LEU A 187 6.20 -11.84 -1.05
C LEU A 187 6.12 -11.50 0.45
N GLN A 188 5.84 -12.47 1.30
CA GLN A 188 5.86 -12.30 2.76
C GLN A 188 7.23 -11.82 3.24
N ARG A 189 8.33 -12.47 2.80
CA ARG A 189 9.70 -12.02 3.11
C ARG A 189 9.99 -10.61 2.60
N TYR A 190 9.46 -10.27 1.42
CA TYR A 190 9.60 -8.93 0.85
C TYR A 190 8.93 -7.87 1.73
N TRP A 191 7.71 -8.13 2.22
CA TRP A 191 7.00 -7.21 3.12
C TRP A 191 7.65 -7.14 4.51
N SER A 192 8.14 -8.24 5.06
CA SER A 192 8.88 -8.20 6.33
C SER A 192 10.15 -7.38 6.26
N ARG A 193 10.84 -7.36 5.11
CA ARG A 193 11.99 -6.45 4.89
C ARG A 193 11.58 -4.97 4.85
N ALA A 194 10.31 -4.68 4.55
CA ALA A 194 9.75 -3.34 4.57
C ALA A 194 9.21 -2.93 5.96
N GLY A 195 9.43 -3.77 6.99
CA GLY A 195 8.96 -3.51 8.36
C GLY A 195 7.56 -4.04 8.69
N PHE A 196 6.93 -4.76 7.75
CA PHE A 196 5.58 -5.29 7.96
C PHE A 196 5.59 -6.67 8.60
N TRP A 197 4.76 -6.87 9.61
CA TRP A 197 4.63 -8.13 10.33
C TRP A 197 3.21 -8.68 10.28
N PRO A 198 3.02 -10.01 10.20
CA PRO A 198 1.70 -10.61 10.18
C PRO A 198 0.96 -10.35 11.49
N PHE A 199 -0.29 -9.90 11.41
CA PHE A 199 -1.15 -9.75 12.58
C PHE A 199 -2.07 -10.98 12.74
N GLY A 200 -1.74 -11.84 13.70
CA GLY A 200 -2.43 -13.10 13.94
C GLY A 200 -2.55 -13.97 12.69
N GLU A 201 -3.67 -14.67 12.54
CA GLU A 201 -3.97 -15.52 11.36
C GLU A 201 -4.81 -14.81 10.29
N SER A 202 -4.90 -13.48 10.34
CA SER A 202 -5.74 -12.69 9.42
C SER A 202 -5.20 -12.68 7.98
N GLY A 203 -3.91 -12.97 7.80
CA GLY A 203 -3.18 -12.75 6.55
C GLY A 203 -2.89 -11.27 6.27
N ILE A 204 -3.34 -10.35 7.14
CA ILE A 204 -3.00 -8.93 7.10
C ILE A 204 -1.63 -8.74 7.74
N TYR A 205 -0.81 -7.94 7.07
CA TYR A 205 0.49 -7.50 7.54
C TYR A 205 0.37 -6.03 7.92
N VAL A 206 0.90 -5.67 9.07
CA VAL A 206 0.84 -4.30 9.61
C VAL A 206 2.23 -3.79 9.94
N MET A 207 2.37 -2.47 9.90
CA MET A 207 3.55 -1.74 10.32
C MET A 207 3.11 -0.51 11.10
N SER A 208 3.67 -0.32 12.30
CA SER A 208 3.46 0.89 13.07
C SER A 208 4.25 2.05 12.48
N THR A 209 3.60 3.20 12.29
CA THR A 209 4.26 4.40 11.78
C THR A 209 5.16 5.06 12.83
N SER A 210 4.86 4.87 14.12
CA SER A 210 5.66 5.40 15.24
C SER A 210 6.98 4.67 15.45
N GLN A 211 7.07 3.40 15.00
CA GLN A 211 8.25 2.56 15.15
C GLN A 211 9.25 2.71 14.00
N ARG A 212 9.04 3.68 13.10
CA ARG A 212 9.90 3.90 11.94
C ARG A 212 11.10 4.78 12.34
N GLN A 213 12.29 4.18 12.43
CA GLN A 213 13.57 4.87 12.67
C GLN A 213 14.13 5.49 11.38
#